data_AF-A0A1G3C711-F1
#
_entry.id   AF-A0A1G3C711-F1
#
_cell.length_a   1.000
_cell.length_b   1.000
_cell.length_c   1.000
_cell.angle_alpha   90.00
_cell.angle_beta   90.00
_cell.angle_gamma   90.00
#
_symmetry.space_group_name_H-M   'P 1'
#
loop_
_entity.id
_entity.type
_entity.pdbx_description
1 polymer ?
#
loop_
_entity_poly.entity_id
_entity_poly.type
_entity_poly.pdbx_seq_one_letter_code
_entity_poly.pdbx_strand_id
1 'polypeptide(L)'
;MENVLNKEIKKIIDTCPEVGKILEEFGIGCVPCSIGSCLLRDVVGIHNLNPQKESTLMYRIEKAIYPDRRISEPKVGLSKKSTPKKISYSPPVKKLVDEHVLIKRLLAMIPTIVDYVMTSIKVDKDLILRCVDFIRTYADKYHHMKEEDILFKYVDNNAEIIQVMYKDHDTGRGYVRQVVEGAERGNKNQIKENFLAYRELLTQHIKKEDEILYPWIDRQLTTTQVGEIFRKCNESDASAGNALPRKYEKFIVEIEELFLQEVTK
;
A
#
# COMPACT_ATOMS: atom_id res chain seq x y z
N MET A 1 8.01 -25.47 -15.49
CA MET A 1 7.60 -24.23 -14.82
C MET A 1 6.11 -24.09 -14.46
N GLU A 2 5.13 -24.50 -15.30
CA GLU A 2 3.68 -24.26 -15.03
C GLU A 2 3.21 -24.67 -13.63
N ASN A 3 3.67 -25.81 -13.12
CA ASN A 3 3.27 -26.30 -11.79
C ASN A 3 3.87 -25.51 -10.61
N VAL A 4 4.88 -24.66 -10.84
CA VAL A 4 5.52 -23.80 -9.84
C VAL A 4 4.96 -22.37 -9.90
N LEU A 5 4.64 -21.89 -11.10
CA LEU A 5 4.06 -20.57 -11.33
C LEU A 5 2.77 -20.32 -10.55
N ASN A 6 2.02 -21.38 -10.27
CA ASN A 6 0.74 -21.35 -9.57
C ASN A 6 0.87 -21.68 -8.08
N LYS A 7 2.08 -21.67 -7.51
CA LYS A 7 2.32 -21.87 -6.08
C LYS A 7 2.58 -20.55 -5.38
N GLU A 8 2.14 -20.47 -4.13
CA GLU A 8 2.41 -19.36 -3.22
C GLU A 8 3.92 -19.16 -3.04
N ILE A 9 4.37 -17.92 -3.15
CA ILE A 9 5.78 -17.56 -3.15
C ILE A 9 6.46 -17.94 -1.83
N LYS A 10 5.76 -17.85 -0.71
CA LYS A 10 6.30 -18.24 0.59
C LYS A 10 6.52 -19.74 0.70
N LYS A 11 5.59 -20.56 0.22
CA LYS A 11 5.78 -22.02 0.15
C LYS A 11 7.00 -22.40 -0.72
N ILE A 12 7.21 -21.66 -1.81
CA ILE A 12 8.39 -21.86 -2.67
C ILE A 12 9.67 -21.48 -1.92
N ILE A 13 9.70 -20.32 -1.26
CA ILE A 13 10.86 -19.83 -0.49
C ILE A 13 11.16 -20.74 0.70
N ASP A 14 10.15 -21.22 1.43
CA ASP A 14 10.32 -22.13 2.56
C ASP A 14 10.98 -23.45 2.12
N THR A 15 10.63 -23.93 0.92
CA THR A 15 11.19 -25.16 0.34
C THR A 15 12.55 -24.91 -0.35
N CYS A 16 12.77 -23.72 -0.88
CA CYS A 16 13.98 -23.32 -1.59
C CYS A 16 14.34 -21.85 -1.27
N PRO A 17 15.06 -21.59 -0.16
CA PRO A 17 15.36 -20.23 0.30
C PRO A 17 16.14 -19.38 -0.72
N GLU A 18 16.87 -20.03 -1.62
CA GLU A 18 17.59 -19.38 -2.71
C GLU A 18 16.67 -18.59 -3.65
N VAL A 19 15.41 -19.02 -3.83
CA VAL A 19 14.41 -18.29 -4.59
C VAL A 19 14.16 -16.90 -3.99
N GLY A 20 14.16 -16.79 -2.66
CA GLY A 20 14.00 -15.51 -1.97
C GLY A 20 15.12 -14.53 -2.30
N LYS A 21 16.38 -15.00 -2.28
CA LYS A 21 17.55 -14.18 -2.65
C LYS A 21 17.52 -13.77 -4.11
N ILE A 22 17.16 -14.70 -5.00
CA ILE A 22 17.01 -14.42 -6.43
C ILE A 22 15.97 -13.32 -6.64
N LEU A 23 14.80 -13.37 -5.98
CA LEU A 23 13.79 -12.32 -6.10
C LEU A 23 14.33 -10.96 -5.62
N GLU A 24 15.02 -10.94 -4.47
CA GLU A 24 15.60 -9.72 -3.90
C GLU A 24 16.63 -9.07 -4.84
N GLU A 25 17.49 -9.86 -5.51
CA GLU A 25 18.44 -9.37 -6.52
C GLU A 25 17.76 -8.68 -7.71
N PHE A 26 16.52 -9.05 -8.02
CA PHE A 26 15.72 -8.43 -9.07
C PHE A 26 14.85 -7.27 -8.54
N GLY A 27 15.01 -6.88 -7.27
CA GLY A 27 14.24 -5.82 -6.62
C GLY A 27 12.85 -6.25 -6.18
N ILE A 28 12.62 -7.56 -6.03
CA ILE A 28 11.34 -8.17 -5.67
C ILE A 28 11.37 -8.59 -4.19
N GLY A 29 10.81 -7.75 -3.32
CA GLY A 29 10.82 -7.95 -1.88
C GLY A 29 9.71 -8.88 -1.37
N CYS A 30 9.83 -10.19 -1.62
CA CYS A 30 8.84 -11.18 -1.14
C CYS A 30 9.21 -11.84 0.19
N VAL A 31 10.49 -11.86 0.57
CA VAL A 31 10.99 -12.50 1.80
C VAL A 31 10.45 -11.85 3.10
N PRO A 32 10.36 -10.51 3.25
CA PRO A 32 9.84 -9.91 4.48
C PRO A 32 8.30 -9.97 4.58
N CYS A 33 7.61 -10.51 3.57
CA CYS A 33 6.15 -10.57 3.56
C CYS A 33 5.64 -11.62 4.56
N SER A 34 4.94 -11.17 5.60
CA SER A 34 4.36 -12.04 6.63
C SER A 34 3.20 -12.90 6.10
N ILE A 35 2.52 -12.45 5.04
CA ILE A 35 1.38 -13.15 4.42
C ILE A 35 1.86 -14.23 3.45
N GLY A 36 2.63 -13.85 2.43
CA GLY A 36 3.33 -14.78 1.55
C GLY A 36 2.49 -15.59 0.56
N SER A 37 1.21 -15.26 0.39
CA SER A 37 0.27 -16.02 -0.44
C SER A 37 0.25 -15.67 -1.93
N CYS A 38 0.94 -14.59 -2.34
CA CYS A 38 1.07 -14.23 -3.75
C CYS A 38 1.64 -15.40 -4.57
N LEU A 39 1.04 -15.72 -5.72
CA LEU A 39 1.57 -16.77 -6.59
C LEU A 39 2.83 -16.27 -7.30
N LEU A 40 3.77 -17.17 -7.61
CA LEU A 40 5.00 -16.80 -8.31
C LEU A 40 4.73 -16.07 -9.64
N ARG A 41 3.74 -16.49 -10.43
CA ARG A 41 3.38 -15.80 -11.68
C ARG A 41 2.92 -14.35 -11.42
N ASP A 42 2.19 -14.14 -10.33
CA ASP A 42 1.65 -12.84 -9.99
C ASP A 42 2.78 -11.95 -9.51
N VAL A 43 3.67 -12.46 -8.66
CA VAL A 43 4.90 -11.78 -8.23
C VAL A 43 5.71 -11.31 -9.45
N VAL A 44 5.98 -12.20 -10.41
CA VAL A 44 6.76 -11.87 -11.60
C VAL A 44 6.04 -10.83 -12.48
N GLY A 45 4.73 -11.02 -12.70
CA GLY A 45 3.91 -10.10 -13.50
C GLY A 45 3.75 -8.73 -12.85
N ILE A 46 3.61 -8.66 -11.53
CA ILE A 46 3.48 -7.43 -10.74
C ILE A 46 4.70 -6.54 -10.91
N HIS A 47 5.91 -7.10 -10.79
CA HIS A 47 7.15 -6.33 -10.79
C HIS A 47 7.61 -5.88 -12.19
N ASN A 48 6.85 -6.26 -13.23
CA ASN A 48 6.94 -5.70 -14.59
C ASN A 48 8.39 -5.58 -15.09
N LEU A 49 9.16 -6.65 -14.86
CA LEU A 49 10.52 -6.76 -15.35
C LEU A 49 10.49 -6.67 -16.87
N ASN A 50 11.56 -6.13 -17.47
CA ASN A 50 11.67 -6.23 -18.92
C ASN A 50 11.73 -7.72 -19.33
N PRO A 51 11.32 -8.07 -20.56
CA PRO A 51 11.24 -9.48 -20.98
C PRO A 51 12.55 -10.26 -20.79
N GLN A 52 13.71 -9.59 -20.88
CA GLN A 52 15.01 -10.22 -20.66
C GLN A 52 15.27 -10.54 -19.18
N LYS A 53 15.01 -9.58 -18.28
CA LYS A 53 15.12 -9.75 -16.83
C LYS A 53 14.10 -10.75 -16.32
N GLU A 54 12.88 -10.70 -16.83
CA GLU A 54 11.84 -11.69 -16.51
C GLU A 54 12.28 -13.09 -16.92
N SER A 55 12.74 -13.26 -18.17
CA SER A 55 13.26 -14.56 -18.65
C SER A 55 14.46 -15.04 -17.81
N THR A 56 15.35 -14.13 -17.41
CA THR A 56 16.52 -14.46 -16.57
C THR A 56 16.09 -14.83 -15.15
N LEU A 57 15.13 -14.10 -14.57
CA LEU A 57 14.55 -14.40 -13.27
C LEU A 57 13.91 -15.80 -13.29
N MET A 58 13.06 -16.07 -14.27
CA MET A 58 12.39 -17.35 -14.42
C MET A 58 13.37 -18.51 -14.63
N TYR A 59 14.42 -18.30 -15.43
CA TYR A 59 15.50 -19.26 -15.60
C TYR A 59 16.20 -19.57 -14.28
N ARG A 60 16.60 -18.54 -13.51
CA ARG A 60 17.31 -18.72 -12.23
C ARG A 60 16.44 -19.41 -11.19
N ILE A 61 15.16 -19.05 -11.10
CA ILE A 61 14.20 -19.70 -10.22
C ILE A 61 14.02 -21.17 -10.62
N GLU A 62 13.81 -21.48 -11.90
CA GLU A 62 13.63 -22.87 -12.33
C GLU A 62 14.90 -23.70 -12.12
N LYS A 63 16.09 -23.12 -12.31
CA LYS A 63 17.37 -23.79 -12.06
C LYS A 63 17.63 -24.04 -10.57
N ALA A 64 17.23 -23.11 -9.69
CA ALA A 64 17.32 -23.29 -8.25
C ALA A 64 16.39 -24.40 -7.73
N ILE A 65 15.18 -24.48 -8.27
CA ILE A 65 14.18 -25.49 -7.87
C ILE A 65 14.49 -26.86 -8.49
N TYR A 66 15.02 -26.90 -9.72
CA TYR A 66 15.31 -28.13 -10.46
C TYR A 66 16.76 -28.13 -11.02
N PRO A 67 17.77 -28.32 -10.16
CA PRO A 67 19.18 -28.20 -10.54
C PRO A 67 19.59 -29.19 -11.64
N ASP A 68 19.02 -30.40 -11.65
CA ASP A 68 19.37 -31.45 -12.63
C ASP A 68 18.63 -31.31 -13.97
N ARG A 69 17.64 -30.41 -14.06
CA ARG A 69 16.90 -30.19 -15.30
C ARG A 69 17.79 -29.45 -16.31
N ARG A 70 17.87 -29.98 -17.55
CA ARG A 70 18.42 -29.23 -18.68
C ARG A 70 17.44 -28.12 -19.06
N ILE A 71 17.77 -26.91 -18.65
CA ILE A 71 17.02 -25.68 -18.96
C ILE A 71 17.93 -24.85 -19.86
N SER A 72 17.41 -24.42 -21.02
CA SER A 72 18.14 -23.53 -21.91
C SER A 72 18.31 -22.16 -21.26
N GLU A 73 19.55 -21.73 -21.07
CA GLU A 73 19.83 -20.38 -20.61
C GLU A 73 19.33 -19.36 -21.66
N PRO A 74 18.62 -18.29 -21.24
CA PRO A 74 18.23 -17.24 -22.16
C PRO A 74 19.47 -16.68 -22.86
N LYS A 75 19.44 -16.59 -24.20
CA LYS A 75 20.53 -15.96 -24.96
C LYS A 75 20.48 -14.44 -24.72
N VAL A 76 21.13 -13.98 -23.65
CA VAL A 76 21.18 -12.56 -23.30
C VAL A 76 22.22 -11.86 -24.18
N GLY A 77 21.76 -11.08 -25.16
CA GLY A 77 22.60 -10.07 -25.77
C GLY A 77 22.90 -8.97 -24.75
N LEU A 78 24.18 -8.67 -24.52
CA LEU A 78 24.65 -7.51 -23.75
C LEU A 78 24.20 -6.20 -24.42
N SER A 79 22.91 -5.87 -24.32
CA SER A 79 22.34 -4.73 -25.01
C SER A 79 21.28 -4.06 -24.13
N LYS A 80 21.68 -2.88 -23.65
CA LYS A 80 20.97 -1.87 -22.87
C LYS A 80 20.69 -2.23 -21.40
N LYS A 81 21.42 -1.54 -20.51
CA LYS A 81 20.94 -1.24 -19.15
C LYS A 81 19.53 -0.65 -19.28
N SER A 82 18.49 -1.45 -19.08
CA SER A 82 17.15 -0.89 -18.96
C SER A 82 17.11 -0.17 -17.61
N THR A 83 17.03 1.15 -17.64
CA THR A 83 16.55 1.89 -16.48
C THR A 83 15.18 1.32 -16.10
N PRO A 84 14.88 1.12 -14.80
CA PRO A 84 13.54 0.72 -14.39
C PRO A 84 12.55 1.74 -14.98
N LYS A 85 11.59 1.27 -15.76
CA LYS A 85 10.56 2.16 -16.33
C LYS A 85 9.84 2.81 -15.17
N LYS A 86 9.82 4.15 -15.15
CA LYS A 86 9.05 4.93 -14.18
C LYS A 86 7.60 4.44 -14.23
N ILE A 87 7.04 4.05 -13.08
CA ILE A 87 5.63 3.65 -13.01
C ILE A 87 4.79 4.84 -13.49
N SER A 88 3.92 4.59 -14.44
CA SER A 88 2.99 5.57 -14.99
C SER A 88 1.59 5.06 -14.72
N TYR A 89 0.77 5.88 -14.06
CA TYR A 89 -0.60 5.55 -13.72
C TYR A 89 -1.56 6.27 -14.67
N SER A 90 -2.68 5.62 -15.00
CA SER A 90 -3.81 6.27 -15.65
C SER A 90 -4.39 7.39 -14.76
N PRO A 91 -5.12 8.36 -15.31
CA PRO A 91 -5.66 9.49 -14.56
C PRO A 91 -6.44 9.14 -13.26
N PRO A 92 -7.33 8.12 -13.23
CA PRO A 92 -8.03 7.77 -11.99
C PRO A 92 -7.12 7.16 -10.95
N VAL A 93 -6.19 6.28 -11.34
CA VAL A 93 -5.25 5.64 -10.41
C VAL A 93 -4.26 6.67 -9.89
N LYS A 94 -3.76 7.57 -10.75
CA LYS A 94 -2.92 8.68 -10.34
C LYS A 94 -3.58 9.54 -9.25
N LYS A 95 -4.89 9.78 -9.34
CA LYS A 95 -5.63 10.55 -8.32
C LYS A 95 -5.52 9.87 -6.95
N LEU A 96 -5.73 8.55 -6.87
CA LEU A 96 -5.63 7.80 -5.62
C LEU A 96 -4.21 7.88 -5.03
N VAL A 97 -3.19 7.73 -5.87
CA VAL A 97 -1.77 7.90 -5.45
C VAL A 97 -1.49 9.32 -4.95
N ASP A 98 -2.07 10.35 -5.58
CA ASP A 98 -1.90 11.74 -5.15
C ASP A 98 -2.59 11.99 -3.79
N GLU A 99 -3.71 11.33 -3.50
CA GLU A 99 -4.40 11.41 -2.21
C GLU A 99 -3.61 10.76 -1.07
N HIS A 100 -2.82 9.72 -1.35
CA HIS A 100 -1.91 9.10 -0.39
C HIS A 100 -0.90 10.09 0.21
N VAL A 101 -0.58 11.19 -0.47
CA VAL A 101 0.41 12.17 0.02
C VAL A 101 0.02 12.73 1.38
N LEU A 102 -1.24 13.16 1.57
CA LEU A 102 -1.68 13.69 2.87
C LEU A 102 -1.77 12.60 3.93
N ILE A 103 -2.20 11.39 3.55
CA ILE A 103 -2.30 10.25 4.47
C ILE A 103 -0.90 9.91 5.00
N LYS A 104 0.09 9.74 4.12
CA LYS A 104 1.49 9.47 4.48
C LYS A 104 2.07 10.55 5.40
N ARG A 105 1.73 11.82 5.20
CA ARG A 105 2.16 12.92 6.09
C ARG A 105 1.62 12.75 7.50
N LEU A 106 0.33 12.43 7.68
CA LEU A 106 -0.20 12.10 9.00
C LEU A 106 0.51 10.88 9.61
N LEU A 107 0.71 9.81 8.84
CA LEU A 107 1.39 8.60 9.32
C LEU A 107 2.81 8.89 9.81
N ALA A 108 3.52 9.81 9.16
CA ALA A 108 4.84 10.26 9.56
C ALA A 108 4.82 11.02 10.90
N MET A 109 3.74 11.73 11.20
CA MET A 109 3.55 12.50 12.44
C MET A 109 3.08 11.66 13.63
N ILE A 110 2.49 10.48 13.40
CA ILE A 110 1.95 9.63 14.46
C ILE A 110 2.94 9.36 15.62
N PRO A 111 4.23 9.03 15.39
CA PRO A 111 5.17 8.82 16.49
C PRO A 111 5.30 10.04 17.40
N THR A 112 5.44 11.23 16.82
CA THR A 112 5.53 12.50 17.57
C THR A 112 4.24 12.80 18.33
N ILE A 113 3.07 12.58 17.71
CA ILE A 113 1.77 12.72 18.38
C ILE A 113 1.66 11.78 19.58
N VAL A 114 2.13 10.53 19.43
CA VAL A 114 2.14 9.55 20.51
C VAL A 114 3.07 9.97 21.64
N ASP A 115 4.27 10.45 21.33
CA ASP A 115 5.21 10.94 22.35
C ASP A 115 4.62 12.13 23.14
N TYR A 116 3.96 13.05 22.44
CA TYR A 116 3.20 14.14 23.05
C TYR A 116 2.09 13.64 23.99
N VAL A 117 1.29 12.66 23.56
CA VAL A 117 0.23 12.05 24.40
C VAL A 117 0.83 11.43 25.66
N MET A 118 1.95 10.73 25.53
CA MET A 118 2.59 10.06 26.66
C MET A 118 3.14 11.04 27.68
N THR A 119 3.77 12.13 27.22
CA THR A 119 4.42 13.15 28.07
C THR A 119 3.44 14.18 28.67
N SER A 120 2.32 14.46 28.02
CA SER A 120 1.30 15.41 28.48
C SER A 120 0.64 14.99 29.80
N ILE A 121 0.31 15.90 30.72
CA ILE A 121 -0.31 15.52 32.01
C ILE A 121 -1.68 14.82 31.81
N LYS A 122 -2.46 15.29 30.83
CA LYS A 122 -3.76 14.72 30.45
C LYS A 122 -3.80 14.48 28.95
N VAL A 123 -4.68 13.59 28.51
CA VAL A 123 -4.93 13.41 27.07
C VAL A 123 -5.55 14.67 26.50
N ASP A 124 -4.89 15.27 25.50
CA ASP A 124 -5.49 16.29 24.64
C ASP A 124 -6.49 15.62 23.70
N LYS A 125 -7.76 15.60 24.11
CA LYS A 125 -8.81 14.94 23.33
C LYS A 125 -9.08 15.64 22.01
N ASP A 126 -8.91 16.97 21.92
CA ASP A 126 -9.20 17.72 20.70
C ASP A 126 -8.22 17.33 19.60
N LEU A 127 -6.91 17.34 19.91
CA LEU A 127 -5.86 16.90 19.00
C LEU A 127 -6.14 15.48 18.46
N ILE A 128 -6.43 14.53 19.35
CA ILE A 128 -6.68 13.14 18.97
C ILE A 128 -7.92 13.00 18.09
N LEU A 129 -9.00 13.70 18.43
CA LEU A 129 -10.23 13.64 17.65
C LEU A 129 -10.10 14.33 16.28
N ARG A 130 -9.25 15.36 16.16
CA ARG A 130 -8.92 15.97 14.85
C ARG A 130 -8.12 15.01 13.96
N CYS A 131 -7.15 14.27 14.51
CA CYS A 131 -6.47 13.19 13.78
C CYS A 131 -7.45 12.08 13.35
N VAL A 132 -8.35 11.68 14.24
CA VAL A 132 -9.40 10.69 13.92
C VAL A 132 -10.36 11.21 12.84
N ASP A 133 -10.73 12.50 12.85
CA ASP A 133 -11.57 13.10 11.81
C ASP A 133 -10.88 13.03 10.44
N PHE A 134 -9.59 13.34 10.35
CA PHE A 134 -8.81 13.16 9.13
C PHE A 134 -8.87 11.71 8.65
N ILE A 135 -8.61 10.75 9.54
CA ILE A 135 -8.58 9.32 9.17
C ILE A 135 -9.95 8.85 8.67
N ARG A 136 -11.02 9.12 9.41
CA ARG A 136 -12.37 8.66 9.06
C ARG A 136 -12.93 9.35 7.82
N THR A 137 -12.62 10.62 7.64
CA THR A 137 -13.24 11.41 6.57
C THR A 137 -12.40 11.40 5.31
N TYR A 138 -11.09 11.67 5.41
CA TYR A 138 -10.20 11.75 4.25
C TYR A 138 -9.67 10.39 3.81
N ALA A 139 -9.04 9.64 4.72
CA ALA A 139 -8.46 8.35 4.34
C ALA A 139 -9.54 7.30 4.05
N ASP A 140 -10.58 7.21 4.88
CA ASP A 140 -11.60 6.15 4.73
C ASP A 140 -12.75 6.56 3.78
N LYS A 141 -13.60 7.51 4.20
CA LYS A 141 -14.83 7.86 3.45
C LYS A 141 -14.59 8.60 2.13
N TYR A 142 -13.40 9.15 1.92
CA TYR A 142 -13.07 9.87 0.70
C TYR A 142 -12.12 9.06 -0.19
N HIS A 143 -11.05 8.50 0.36
CA HIS A 143 -10.08 7.74 -0.41
C HIS A 143 -10.45 6.24 -0.54
N HIS A 144 -10.48 5.46 0.55
CA HIS A 144 -10.80 4.02 0.48
C HIS A 144 -12.18 3.75 -0.15
N MET A 145 -13.17 4.63 0.06
CA MET A 145 -14.46 4.49 -0.60
C MET A 145 -14.33 4.46 -2.13
N LYS A 146 -13.47 5.30 -2.73
CA LYS A 146 -13.23 5.25 -4.18
C LYS A 146 -12.59 3.94 -4.59
N GLU A 147 -11.77 3.34 -3.74
CA GLU A 147 -11.20 2.03 -4.03
C GLU A 147 -12.26 0.93 -3.95
N GLU A 148 -12.93 0.83 -2.81
CA GLU A 148 -13.88 -0.23 -2.50
C GLU A 148 -15.13 -0.20 -3.40
N ASP A 149 -15.67 0.98 -3.66
CA ASP A 149 -16.96 1.17 -4.35
C ASP A 149 -16.80 1.52 -5.83
N ILE A 150 -15.61 1.96 -6.26
CA ILE A 150 -15.34 2.29 -7.66
C ILE A 150 -14.27 1.39 -8.25
N LEU A 151 -13.00 1.53 -7.85
CA LEU A 151 -11.88 0.89 -8.54
C LEU A 151 -11.94 -0.63 -8.49
N PHE A 152 -12.15 -1.21 -7.31
CA PHE A 152 -12.13 -2.67 -7.12
C PHE A 152 -13.29 -3.36 -7.85
N LYS A 153 -14.38 -2.65 -8.16
CA LYS A 153 -15.50 -3.19 -8.96
C LYS A 153 -15.13 -3.50 -10.41
N TYR A 154 -13.97 -3.08 -10.89
CA TYR A 154 -13.47 -3.35 -12.25
C TYR A 154 -12.52 -4.54 -12.32
N VAL A 155 -12.27 -5.23 -11.21
CA VAL A 155 -11.48 -6.47 -11.15
C VAL A 155 -12.25 -7.57 -10.43
N ASP A 156 -11.73 -8.81 -10.45
CA ASP A 156 -12.33 -9.90 -9.68
C ASP A 156 -12.23 -9.59 -8.19
N ASN A 157 -13.37 -9.30 -7.56
CA ASN A 157 -13.45 -9.03 -6.13
C ASN A 157 -12.98 -10.22 -5.28
N ASN A 158 -13.00 -11.45 -5.79
CA ASN A 158 -12.51 -12.63 -5.07
C ASN A 158 -11.00 -12.81 -5.19
N ALA A 159 -10.31 -11.98 -5.99
CA ALA A 159 -8.87 -11.99 -6.04
C ALA A 159 -8.30 -11.75 -4.64
N GLU A 160 -7.37 -12.62 -4.22
CA GLU A 160 -6.85 -12.61 -2.86
C GLU A 160 -6.25 -11.25 -2.48
N ILE A 161 -5.56 -10.58 -3.41
CA ILE A 161 -4.99 -9.25 -3.18
C ILE A 161 -6.06 -8.21 -2.82
N ILE A 162 -7.25 -8.29 -3.43
CA ILE A 162 -8.39 -7.40 -3.13
C ILE A 162 -8.97 -7.71 -1.75
N GLN A 163 -9.10 -9.00 -1.41
CA GLN A 163 -9.57 -9.42 -0.09
C GLN A 163 -8.62 -8.98 1.04
N VAL A 164 -7.31 -8.99 0.79
CA VAL A 164 -6.32 -8.45 1.73
C VAL A 164 -6.52 -6.94 1.92
N MET A 165 -6.79 -6.16 0.87
CA MET A 165 -7.04 -4.71 1.02
C MET A 165 -8.28 -4.44 1.87
N TYR A 166 -9.41 -5.12 1.60
CA TYR A 166 -10.62 -4.99 2.41
C TYR A 166 -10.38 -5.31 3.89
N LYS A 167 -9.60 -6.36 4.17
CA LYS A 167 -9.26 -6.74 5.54
C LYS A 167 -8.38 -5.69 6.21
N ASP A 168 -7.41 -5.13 5.50
CA ASP A 168 -6.56 -4.04 6.01
C ASP A 168 -7.42 -2.82 6.33
N HIS A 169 -8.35 -2.43 5.45
CA HIS A 169 -9.27 -1.31 5.71
C HIS A 169 -10.11 -1.53 6.98
N ASP A 170 -10.73 -2.71 7.13
CA ASP A 170 -11.53 -3.01 8.32
C ASP A 170 -10.70 -3.06 9.61
N THR A 171 -9.49 -3.64 9.54
CA THR A 171 -8.53 -3.65 10.66
C THR A 171 -8.14 -2.23 11.04
N GLY A 172 -7.86 -1.37 10.07
CA GLY A 172 -7.58 0.06 10.28
C GLY A 172 -8.73 0.78 10.97
N ARG A 173 -9.98 0.55 10.53
CA ARG A 173 -11.19 1.07 11.19
C ARG A 173 -11.29 0.60 12.64
N GLY A 174 -10.87 -0.63 12.92
CA GLY A 174 -10.75 -1.20 14.26
C GLY A 174 -9.83 -0.39 15.18
N TYR A 175 -8.59 -0.12 14.75
CA TYR A 175 -7.65 0.69 15.52
C TYR A 175 -8.19 2.10 15.79
N VAL A 176 -8.82 2.72 14.80
CA VAL A 176 -9.41 4.06 14.96
C VAL A 176 -10.54 4.07 16.00
N ARG A 177 -11.37 3.01 16.08
CA ARG A 177 -12.37 2.88 17.15
C ARG A 177 -11.70 2.84 18.53
N GLN A 178 -10.62 2.08 18.66
CA GLN A 178 -9.88 1.94 19.92
C GLN A 178 -9.16 3.23 20.34
N VAL A 179 -8.65 4.01 19.39
CA VAL A 179 -8.10 5.35 19.66
C VAL A 179 -9.16 6.28 20.27
N VAL A 180 -10.37 6.30 19.70
CA VAL A 180 -11.47 7.14 20.22
C VAL A 180 -11.85 6.73 21.63
N GLU A 181 -12.03 5.44 21.88
CA GLU A 181 -12.33 4.91 23.21
C GLU A 181 -11.22 5.27 24.22
N GLY A 182 -9.96 5.16 23.80
CA GLY A 182 -8.81 5.58 24.60
C GLY A 182 -8.85 7.08 24.92
N ALA A 183 -9.17 7.93 23.95
CA ALA A 183 -9.31 9.37 24.14
C ALA A 183 -10.45 9.71 25.11
N GLU A 184 -11.60 9.04 25.00
CA GLU A 184 -12.75 9.24 25.89
C GLU A 184 -12.41 8.91 27.34
N ARG A 185 -11.71 7.79 27.57
CA ARG A 185 -11.31 7.32 28.90
C ARG A 185 -10.03 7.96 29.44
N GLY A 186 -9.31 8.73 28.62
CA GLY A 186 -8.00 9.27 28.98
C GLY A 186 -6.90 8.20 29.07
N ASN A 187 -7.09 7.05 28.41
CA ASN A 187 -6.14 5.94 28.39
C ASN A 187 -5.06 6.15 27.32
N LYS A 188 -3.94 6.75 27.74
CA LYS A 188 -2.79 7.04 26.87
C LYS A 188 -2.17 5.80 26.21
N ASN A 189 -2.07 4.69 26.93
CA ASN A 189 -1.46 3.46 26.39
C ASN A 189 -2.31 2.89 25.25
N GLN A 190 -3.64 2.88 25.41
CA GLN A 190 -4.55 2.44 24.35
C GLN A 190 -4.46 3.35 23.11
N ILE A 191 -4.36 4.67 23.28
CA ILE A 191 -4.14 5.60 22.16
C ILE A 191 -2.82 5.28 21.45
N LYS A 192 -1.73 5.16 22.21
CA LYS A 192 -0.39 4.84 21.71
C LYS A 192 -0.38 3.56 20.89
N GLU A 193 -0.84 2.45 21.48
CA GLU A 193 -0.82 1.13 20.85
C GLU A 193 -1.58 1.14 19.53
N ASN A 194 -2.78 1.72 19.52
CA ASN A 194 -3.65 1.69 18.34
C ASN A 194 -3.22 2.68 17.25
N PHE A 195 -2.69 3.86 17.60
CA PHE A 195 -2.13 4.75 16.58
C PHE A 195 -0.86 4.17 15.94
N LEU A 196 0.04 3.58 16.72
CA LEU A 196 1.23 2.93 16.15
C LEU A 196 0.86 1.72 15.29
N ALA A 197 -0.13 0.93 15.70
CA ALA A 197 -0.63 -0.20 14.91
C ALA A 197 -1.31 0.27 13.61
N TYR A 198 -2.13 1.33 13.66
CA TYR A 198 -2.72 1.96 12.48
C TYR A 198 -1.64 2.46 11.52
N ARG A 199 -0.61 3.14 12.05
CA ARG A 199 0.52 3.63 11.26
C ARG A 199 1.22 2.52 10.51
N GLU A 200 1.59 1.44 11.20
CA GLU A 200 2.31 0.33 10.58
C GLU A 200 1.46 -0.33 9.49
N LEU A 201 0.20 -0.63 9.80
CA LEU A 201 -0.73 -1.22 8.85
C LEU A 201 -0.87 -0.36 7.60
N LEU A 202 -1.20 0.93 7.75
CA LEU A 202 -1.45 1.79 6.60
C LEU A 202 -0.18 2.10 5.80
N THR A 203 0.99 2.14 6.44
CA THR A 203 2.26 2.33 5.71
C THR A 203 2.53 1.17 4.76
N GLN A 204 2.34 -0.07 5.22
CA GLN A 204 2.50 -1.25 4.37
C GLN A 204 1.38 -1.39 3.34
N HIS A 205 0.15 -1.04 3.74
CA HIS A 205 -1.02 -1.03 2.87
C HIS A 205 -0.82 -0.11 1.66
N ILE A 206 -0.53 1.17 1.89
CA ILE A 206 -0.32 2.14 0.81
C ILE A 206 0.87 1.74 -0.09
N LYS A 207 1.91 1.15 0.49
CA LYS A 207 3.04 0.63 -0.30
C LYS A 207 2.59 -0.49 -1.24
N LYS A 208 1.78 -1.44 -0.76
CA LYS A 208 1.19 -2.50 -1.59
C LYS A 208 0.32 -1.89 -2.69
N GLU A 209 -0.40 -0.82 -2.41
CA GLU A 209 -1.24 -0.16 -3.40
C GLU A 209 -0.42 0.49 -4.50
N ASP A 210 0.43 1.43 -4.13
CA ASP A 210 1.23 2.22 -5.07
C ASP A 210 2.14 1.34 -5.93
N GLU A 211 2.82 0.36 -5.33
CA GLU A 211 3.87 -0.40 -6.00
C GLU A 211 3.38 -1.67 -6.68
N ILE A 212 2.24 -2.23 -6.24
CA ILE A 212 1.80 -3.57 -6.65
C ILE A 212 0.37 -3.55 -7.19
N LEU A 213 -0.61 -3.20 -6.36
CA LEU A 213 -2.02 -3.35 -6.71
C LEU A 213 -2.41 -2.41 -7.83
N TYR A 214 -2.09 -1.12 -7.71
CA TYR A 214 -2.47 -0.12 -8.70
C TYR A 214 -1.85 -0.40 -10.07
N PRO A 215 -0.54 -0.69 -10.22
CA PRO A 215 0.01 -1.11 -11.51
C PRO A 215 -0.61 -2.41 -12.05
N TRP A 216 -1.04 -3.32 -11.18
CA TRP A 216 -1.71 -4.55 -11.58
C TRP A 216 -3.14 -4.30 -12.08
N ILE A 217 -3.94 -3.49 -11.38
CA ILE A 217 -5.29 -3.09 -11.81
C ILE A 217 -5.19 -2.31 -13.12
N ASP A 218 -4.34 -1.28 -13.17
CA ASP A 218 -4.30 -0.30 -14.26
C ASP A 218 -3.96 -0.94 -15.62
N ARG A 219 -3.12 -1.99 -15.62
CA ARG A 219 -2.77 -2.76 -16.83
C ARG A 219 -3.92 -3.60 -17.39
N GLN A 220 -4.94 -3.88 -16.59
CA GLN A 220 -6.10 -4.67 -17.00
C GLN A 220 -7.25 -3.79 -17.52
N LEU A 221 -7.19 -2.47 -17.28
CA LEU A 221 -8.25 -1.55 -17.67
C LEU A 221 -8.17 -1.20 -19.14
N THR A 222 -9.32 -1.24 -19.81
CA THR A 222 -9.51 -0.64 -21.14
C THR A 222 -9.59 0.88 -21.03
N THR A 223 -9.32 1.60 -22.12
CA THR A 223 -9.46 3.06 -22.19
C THR A 223 -10.85 3.54 -21.77
N THR A 224 -11.90 2.79 -22.12
CA THR A 224 -13.28 3.09 -21.71
C THR A 224 -13.46 2.98 -20.20
N GLN A 225 -12.99 1.89 -19.58
CA GLN A 225 -13.06 1.71 -18.13
C GLN A 225 -12.27 2.78 -17.38
N VAL A 226 -11.08 3.15 -17.87
CA VAL A 226 -10.31 4.28 -17.32
C VAL A 226 -11.14 5.56 -17.31
N GLY A 227 -11.82 5.88 -18.42
CA GLY A 227 -12.69 7.05 -18.52
C GLY A 227 -13.89 7.00 -17.55
N GLU A 228 -14.51 5.83 -17.42
CA GLU A 228 -15.63 5.62 -16.49
C GLU A 228 -15.23 5.77 -15.02
N ILE A 229 -14.13 5.13 -14.62
CA ILE A 229 -13.61 5.22 -13.25
C ILE A 229 -13.25 6.68 -12.95
N PHE A 230 -12.57 7.35 -13.88
CA PHE A 230 -12.21 8.76 -13.70
C PHE A 230 -13.43 9.65 -13.48
N ARG A 231 -14.49 9.45 -14.27
CA ARG A 231 -15.76 10.17 -14.09
C ARG A 231 -16.37 9.89 -12.72
N LYS A 232 -16.49 8.62 -12.32
CA LYS A 232 -17.06 8.22 -11.02
C LYS A 232 -16.28 8.79 -9.84
N CYS A 233 -14.94 8.79 -9.90
CA CYS A 233 -14.10 9.40 -8.86
C CYS A 233 -14.34 10.92 -8.76
N ASN A 234 -14.44 11.62 -9.89
CA ASN A 234 -14.71 13.06 -9.88
C ASN A 234 -16.13 13.39 -9.37
N GLU A 235 -17.13 12.54 -9.64
CA GLU A 235 -18.49 12.67 -9.09
C GLU A 235 -18.52 12.45 -7.58
N SER A 236 -17.77 11.46 -7.10
CA SER A 236 -17.55 11.21 -5.68
C SER A 236 -16.89 12.43 -5.00
N ASP A 237 -15.83 12.99 -5.61
CA ASP A 237 -15.14 14.16 -5.08
C ASP A 237 -16.06 15.39 -5.00
N ALA A 238 -16.87 15.62 -6.04
CA ALA A 238 -17.85 16.70 -6.05
C ALA A 238 -18.89 16.54 -4.93
N SER A 239 -19.31 15.29 -4.65
CA SER A 239 -20.28 14.97 -3.59
C SER A 239 -19.70 15.14 -2.19
N ALA A 240 -18.41 14.83 -2.01
CA ALA A 240 -17.69 15.08 -0.76
C ALA A 240 -17.41 16.58 -0.52
N GLY A 241 -17.47 17.38 -1.59
CA GLY A 241 -17.26 18.82 -1.59
C GLY A 241 -15.82 19.19 -1.93
N ASN A 242 -15.66 20.04 -2.94
CA ASN A 242 -14.35 20.44 -3.50
C ASN A 242 -13.40 21.13 -2.49
N ALA A 243 -13.88 21.52 -1.31
CA ALA A 243 -13.08 22.10 -0.24
C ALA A 243 -12.45 21.04 0.69
N LEU A 244 -12.90 19.78 0.64
CA LEU A 244 -12.48 18.75 1.59
C LEU A 244 -10.98 18.45 1.56
N PRO A 245 -10.33 18.24 0.39
CA PRO A 245 -8.87 18.01 0.37
C PRO A 245 -8.09 19.21 0.93
N ARG A 246 -8.51 20.43 0.60
CA ARG A 246 -7.89 21.67 1.11
C ARG A 246 -8.05 21.84 2.61
N LYS A 247 -9.20 21.48 3.18
CA LYS A 247 -9.43 21.47 4.64
C LYS A 247 -8.37 20.60 5.32
N TYR A 248 -8.15 19.39 4.80
CA TYR A 248 -7.24 18.44 5.42
C TYR A 248 -5.77 18.70 5.11
N GLU A 249 -5.44 19.28 3.96
CA GLU A 249 -4.10 19.81 3.70
C GLU A 249 -3.73 20.88 4.74
N LYS A 250 -4.64 21.82 5.02
CA LYS A 250 -4.44 22.84 6.06
C LYS A 250 -4.26 22.20 7.44
N PHE A 251 -5.10 21.23 7.79
CA PHE A 251 -4.97 20.49 9.04
C PHE A 251 -3.60 19.81 9.19
N ILE A 252 -3.10 19.17 8.14
CA ILE A 252 -1.78 18.52 8.18
C ILE A 252 -0.68 19.55 8.41
N VAL A 253 -0.71 20.69 7.70
CA VAL A 253 0.26 21.78 7.90
C VAL A 253 0.20 22.31 9.34
N GLU A 254 -0.99 22.55 9.87
CA GLU A 254 -1.17 23.02 11.26
C GLU A 254 -0.56 22.06 12.29
N ILE A 255 -0.72 20.74 12.10
CA ILE A 255 -0.15 19.73 12.99
C ILE A 255 1.37 19.62 12.84
N GLU A 256 1.89 19.66 11.62
CA GLU A 256 3.33 19.67 11.36
C GLU A 256 3.99 20.89 12.03
N GLU A 257 3.40 22.08 11.88
CA GLU A 257 3.88 23.31 12.51
C GLU A 257 3.83 23.25 14.04
N LEU A 258 2.74 22.70 14.61
CA LEU A 258 2.60 22.51 16.05
C LEU A 258 3.79 21.74 16.64
N PHE A 259 4.18 20.63 16.00
CA PHE A 259 5.23 19.77 16.51
C PHE A 259 6.66 20.18 16.09
N LEU A 260 6.84 20.93 15.00
CA LEU A 260 8.13 21.55 14.67
C LEU A 260 8.55 22.59 15.73
N GLN A 261 7.58 23.34 16.27
CA GLN A 261 7.82 24.34 17.32
C GLN A 261 8.10 23.73 18.70
N GLU A 262 7.65 22.50 18.96
CA GLU A 262 7.96 21.79 20.21
C GLU A 262 9.39 21.21 20.21
N VAL A 263 9.91 20.78 19.06
CA VAL A 263 11.29 20.24 18.94
C VAL A 263 12.36 21.35 19.05
N THR A 264 11.99 22.60 18.80
CA THR A 264 12.89 23.77 18.86
C THR A 264 12.89 24.49 20.22
N LYS A 265 12.10 24.02 21.20
CA LYS A 265 12.05 24.53 22.57
C LYS A 265 12.72 23.58 23.54
#